data_AF-A0A1V1FPX9-F1
#
_entry.id   AF-A0A1V1FPX9-F1
#
_cell.length_a   1.000
_cell.length_b   1.000
_cell.length_c   1.000
_cell.angle_alpha   90.00
_cell.angle_beta   90.00
_cell.angle_gamma   90.00
#
_symmetry.space_group_name_H-M   'P 1'
#
loop_
_entity.id
_entity.type
_entity.pdbx_description
1 polymer ?
#
loop_
_entity_poly.entity_id
_entity_poly.type
_entity_poly.pdbx_seq_one_letter_code
_entity_poly.pdbx_strand_id
1 'polypeptide(L)'
;GVLEVTGKTRKTGTTIEFFPDPSIFTETVTFEYDYLAKRFKELAYLNPFITIKFNDERTETKEVYHFEGGIAQYVTDLNKKQVVANVYSFSAKIEDIEFDIALMYNDSYEERLASFVNNIRTPNGGTHEAGFRAGLTRVISNYNSKNGAAKEKDIKISGDDVKE
;
A
#
# COMPACT_ATOMS: atom_id res chain seq x y z
N GLY A 1 -10.32 -10.73 -35.84
CA GLY A 1 -11.11 -11.92 -36.21
C GLY A 1 -11.99 -12.31 -35.05
N VAL A 2 -13.01 -13.14 -35.28
CA VAL A 2 -13.87 -13.67 -34.20
C VAL A 2 -13.09 -14.74 -33.43
N LEU A 3 -13.28 -14.80 -32.11
CA LEU A 3 -12.63 -15.80 -31.24
C LEU A 3 -13.33 -17.16 -31.35
N GLU A 4 -12.56 -18.24 -31.24
CA GLU A 4 -13.06 -19.63 -31.30
C GLU A 4 -13.47 -20.16 -29.91
N VAL A 5 -14.52 -20.99 -29.88
CA VAL A 5 -14.95 -21.71 -28.66
C VAL A 5 -14.22 -23.05 -28.58
N THR A 6 -13.34 -23.22 -27.59
CA THR A 6 -12.44 -24.40 -27.49
C THR A 6 -12.96 -25.51 -26.56
N GLY A 7 -14.02 -25.28 -25.78
CA GLY A 7 -14.53 -26.30 -24.85
C GLY A 7 -15.62 -25.82 -23.89
N LYS A 8 -15.97 -26.68 -22.93
CA LYS A 8 -16.94 -26.39 -21.85
C LYS A 8 -16.23 -26.37 -20.50
N THR A 9 -16.68 -25.49 -19.61
CA THR A 9 -16.17 -25.38 -18.23
C THR A 9 -17.31 -25.06 -17.26
N ARG A 10 -17.11 -25.38 -15.98
CA ARG A 10 -17.99 -24.96 -14.87
C ARG A 10 -17.49 -23.70 -14.16
N LYS A 11 -16.34 -23.16 -14.58
CA LYS A 11 -15.70 -21.97 -14.00
C LYS A 11 -15.91 -20.76 -14.92
N THR A 12 -15.91 -19.58 -14.34
CA THR A 12 -15.94 -18.30 -15.06
C THR A 12 -14.65 -17.52 -14.77
N GLY A 13 -14.10 -16.87 -15.79
CA GLY A 13 -12.89 -16.05 -15.65
C GLY A 13 -12.21 -15.84 -16.99
N THR A 14 -11.07 -15.16 -16.94
CA THR A 14 -10.25 -14.84 -18.10
C THR A 14 -8.81 -15.26 -17.81
N THR A 15 -8.19 -15.95 -18.75
CA THR A 15 -6.76 -16.25 -18.71
C THR A 15 -6.07 -15.42 -19.78
N ILE A 16 -4.98 -14.77 -19.40
CA ILE A 16 -4.14 -13.99 -20.32
C ILE A 16 -2.73 -14.55 -20.19
N GLU A 17 -2.16 -14.93 -21.33
CA GLU A 17 -0.78 -15.37 -21.47
C GLU A 17 -0.14 -14.54 -22.58
N PHE A 18 1.08 -14.09 -22.36
CA PHE A 18 1.80 -13.26 -23.32
C PHE A 18 3.30 -13.47 -23.20
N PHE A 19 4.00 -13.21 -24.31
CA PHE A 19 5.46 -13.27 -24.42
C PHE A 19 5.96 -11.87 -24.81
N PRO A 20 6.83 -11.23 -24.02
CA PRO A 20 7.38 -9.92 -24.39
C PRO A 20 8.18 -9.99 -25.69
N ASP A 21 8.05 -8.97 -26.55
CA ASP A 21 8.76 -8.90 -27.83
C ASP A 21 10.21 -8.41 -27.62
N PRO A 22 11.25 -9.23 -27.91
CA PRO A 22 12.65 -8.85 -27.71
C PRO A 22 13.14 -7.76 -28.67
N SER A 23 12.41 -7.46 -29.75
CA SER A 23 12.73 -6.33 -30.63
C SER A 23 12.30 -4.98 -30.03
N ILE A 24 11.35 -4.99 -29.10
CA ILE A 24 10.86 -3.82 -28.38
C ILE A 24 11.57 -3.69 -27.02
N PHE A 25 11.65 -4.79 -26.26
CA PHE A 25 12.32 -4.84 -24.96
C PHE A 25 13.75 -5.36 -25.11
N THR A 26 14.66 -4.46 -25.46
CA THR A 26 16.04 -4.81 -25.84
C THR A 26 16.96 -5.10 -24.65
N GLU A 27 16.65 -4.57 -23.45
CA GLU A 27 17.46 -4.80 -22.24
C GLU A 27 17.21 -6.19 -21.64
N THR A 28 15.93 -6.55 -21.47
CA THR A 28 15.53 -7.87 -20.96
C THR A 28 14.06 -8.14 -21.27
N VAL A 29 13.75 -9.40 -21.56
CA VAL A 29 12.37 -9.94 -21.60
C VAL A 29 12.07 -10.85 -20.40
N THR A 30 13.04 -10.98 -19.49
CA THR A 30 12.93 -11.84 -18.30
C THR A 30 12.25 -11.06 -17.19
N PHE A 31 11.14 -11.60 -16.67
CA PHE A 31 10.46 -11.00 -15.52
C PHE A 31 11.26 -11.18 -14.22
N GLU A 32 11.39 -10.09 -13.47
CA GLU A 32 12.01 -10.08 -12.15
C GLU A 32 11.02 -10.56 -11.08
N TYR A 33 11.39 -11.64 -10.39
CA TYR A 33 10.55 -12.26 -9.36
C TYR A 33 10.25 -11.31 -8.21
N ASP A 34 11.27 -10.68 -7.62
CA ASP A 34 11.12 -9.84 -6.43
C ASP A 34 10.22 -8.63 -6.67
N TYR A 35 10.30 -8.05 -7.89
CA TYR A 35 9.44 -6.95 -8.30
C TYR A 35 7.97 -7.36 -8.33
N LEU A 36 7.67 -8.50 -8.97
CA LEU A 36 6.32 -9.05 -9.06
C LEU A 36 5.78 -9.51 -7.71
N ALA A 37 6.59 -10.25 -6.95
CA ALA A 37 6.24 -10.72 -5.60
C ALA A 37 5.85 -9.55 -4.69
N LYS A 38 6.66 -8.49 -4.67
CA LYS A 38 6.35 -7.26 -3.92
C LYS A 38 5.03 -6.66 -4.38
N ARG A 39 4.81 -6.52 -5.69
CA ARG A 39 3.58 -5.90 -6.23
C ARG A 39 2.34 -6.72 -5.92
N PHE A 40 2.39 -8.04 -6.06
CA PHE A 40 1.28 -8.93 -5.74
C PHE A 40 0.99 -8.95 -4.24
N LYS A 41 2.03 -8.94 -3.40
CA LYS A 41 1.87 -8.86 -1.95
C LYS A 41 1.19 -7.54 -1.54
N GLU A 42 1.63 -6.40 -2.08
CA GLU A 42 0.98 -5.09 -1.89
C GLU A 42 -0.50 -5.14 -2.29
N LEU A 43 -0.82 -5.67 -3.48
CA LEU A 43 -2.20 -5.77 -3.96
C LEU A 43 -3.09 -6.62 -3.03
N ALA A 44 -2.55 -7.70 -2.45
CA ALA A 44 -3.29 -8.54 -1.51
C ALA A 44 -3.62 -7.80 -0.20
N TYR A 45 -2.72 -6.93 0.31
CA TYR A 45 -3.05 -6.09 1.46
C TYR A 45 -4.12 -5.04 1.15
N LEU A 46 -4.12 -4.48 -0.06
CA LEU A 46 -5.12 -3.51 -0.48
C LEU A 46 -6.50 -4.15 -0.69
N ASN A 47 -6.58 -5.47 -0.82
CA ASN A 47 -7.80 -6.21 -1.11
C ASN A 47 -7.96 -7.40 -0.14
N PRO A 48 -8.50 -7.18 1.07
CA PRO A 48 -8.52 -8.19 2.14
C PRO A 48 -9.20 -9.51 1.79
N PHE A 49 -10.13 -9.49 0.82
CA PHE A 49 -10.89 -10.67 0.41
C PHE A 49 -10.31 -11.40 -0.81
N ILE A 50 -9.22 -10.89 -1.40
CA ILE A 50 -8.61 -11.49 -2.59
C ILE A 50 -7.48 -12.42 -2.15
N THR A 51 -7.37 -13.55 -2.85
CA THR A 51 -6.20 -14.43 -2.78
C THR A 51 -5.45 -14.35 -4.09
N ILE A 52 -4.16 -14.00 -4.02
CA ILE A 52 -3.28 -13.99 -5.18
C ILE A 52 -2.32 -15.19 -5.07
N LYS A 53 -2.29 -16.03 -6.10
CA LYS A 53 -1.34 -17.14 -6.22
C LYS A 53 -0.28 -16.75 -7.23
N PHE A 54 0.97 -16.67 -6.80
CA PHE A 54 2.10 -16.33 -7.65
C PHE A 54 3.03 -17.54 -7.75
N ASN A 55 3.18 -18.06 -8.97
CA ASN A 55 4.00 -19.25 -9.23
C ASN A 55 5.08 -18.88 -10.24
N ASP A 56 6.34 -19.18 -9.91
CA ASP A 56 7.46 -19.08 -10.84
C ASP A 56 7.94 -20.48 -11.22
N GLU A 57 7.55 -20.93 -12.41
CA GLU A 57 7.87 -22.27 -12.90
C GLU A 57 9.37 -22.45 -13.22
N ARG A 58 10.14 -21.37 -13.37
CA ARG A 58 11.59 -21.46 -13.63
C ARG A 58 12.36 -21.96 -12.42
N THR A 59 11.84 -21.69 -11.22
CA THR A 59 12.46 -22.02 -9.93
C THR A 59 11.59 -22.93 -9.07
N GLU A 60 10.43 -23.34 -9.58
CA GLU A 60 9.37 -24.08 -8.84
C GLU A 60 8.87 -23.36 -7.57
N THR A 61 9.10 -22.06 -7.45
CA THR A 61 8.67 -21.24 -6.32
C THR A 61 7.17 -20.96 -6.39
N LYS A 62 6.47 -21.12 -5.26
CA LYS A 62 5.02 -20.87 -5.16
C LYS A 62 4.72 -20.05 -3.91
N GLU A 63 4.04 -18.94 -4.12
CA GLU A 63 3.61 -18.03 -3.07
C GLU A 63 2.10 -17.83 -3.11
N VAL A 64 1.51 -17.65 -1.94
CA VAL A 64 0.08 -17.33 -1.79
C VAL A 64 -0.05 -16.13 -0.88
N TYR A 65 -0.63 -15.05 -1.39
CA TYR A 65 -0.87 -13.82 -0.66
C TYR A 65 -2.35 -13.65 -0.36
N HIS A 66 -2.68 -13.54 0.93
CA HIS A 66 -4.01 -13.27 1.44
C HIS A 66 -3.88 -12.64 2.82
N PHE A 67 -4.44 -11.44 3.00
CA PHE A 67 -4.24 -10.63 4.20
C PHE A 67 -5.55 -9.99 4.66
N GLU A 68 -6.26 -10.66 5.57
CA GLU A 68 -7.55 -10.18 6.10
C GLU A 68 -7.43 -8.86 6.87
N GLY A 69 -6.26 -8.57 7.45
CA GLY A 69 -6.02 -7.32 8.19
C GLY A 69 -5.75 -6.09 7.32
N GLY A 70 -5.76 -6.26 5.98
CA GLY A 70 -5.69 -5.18 5.02
C GLY A 70 -4.49 -4.24 5.19
N ILE A 71 -4.71 -2.94 5.00
CA ILE A 71 -3.65 -1.93 5.11
C ILE A 71 -3.11 -1.74 6.53
N ALA A 72 -3.88 -2.07 7.57
CA ALA A 72 -3.38 -2.05 8.95
C ALA A 72 -2.29 -3.11 9.13
N GLN A 73 -2.57 -4.33 8.64
CA GLN A 73 -1.58 -5.41 8.62
C GLN A 73 -0.38 -5.05 7.73
N TYR A 74 -0.60 -4.36 6.60
CA TYR A 74 0.50 -3.91 5.74
C TYR A 74 1.49 -3.01 6.48
N VAL A 75 1.00 -2.03 7.25
CA VAL A 75 1.85 -1.13 8.05
C VAL A 75 2.61 -1.90 9.12
N THR A 76 1.95 -2.84 9.80
CA THR A 76 2.59 -3.69 10.80
C THR A 76 3.70 -4.56 10.19
N ASP A 77 3.42 -5.24 9.07
CA ASP A 77 4.37 -6.15 8.42
C ASP A 77 5.53 -5.42 7.73
N LEU A 78 5.31 -4.17 7.30
CA LEU A 78 6.36 -3.33 6.71
C LEU A 78 7.38 -2.86 7.76
N ASN A 79 6.93 -2.70 9.01
CA ASN A 79 7.76 -2.22 10.09
C ASN A 79 8.69 -3.33 10.62
N LYS A 80 9.96 -2.96 10.83
CA LYS A 80 11.00 -3.85 11.38
C LYS A 80 11.66 -3.27 12.63
N LYS A 81 11.08 -2.19 13.16
CA LYS A 81 11.62 -1.35 14.24
C LYS A 81 10.73 -1.43 15.48
N GLN A 82 11.19 -0.93 16.62
CA GLN A 82 10.39 -1.01 17.84
C GLN A 82 9.16 -0.11 17.70
N VAL A 83 7.97 -0.69 17.92
CA VAL A 83 6.71 0.06 17.84
C VAL A 83 6.59 0.98 19.06
N VAL A 84 6.30 2.26 18.82
CA VAL A 84 6.07 3.27 19.85
C VAL A 84 4.58 3.40 20.16
N ALA A 85 3.74 3.31 19.13
CA ALA A 85 2.30 3.34 19.24
C ALA A 85 1.67 2.26 18.36
N ASN A 86 0.61 1.61 18.84
CA ASN A 86 -0.13 0.62 18.05
C ASN A 86 -0.61 1.23 16.73
N VAL A 87 -0.73 0.39 15.69
CA VAL A 87 -1.25 0.82 14.39
C VAL A 87 -2.64 1.45 14.58
N TYR A 88 -2.79 2.67 14.08
CA TYR A 88 -4.06 3.37 14.00
C TYR A 88 -4.56 3.27 12.56
N SER A 89 -5.78 2.79 12.38
CA SER A 89 -6.40 2.70 11.06
C SER A 89 -7.86 3.10 11.09
N PHE A 90 -8.32 3.73 10.02
CA PHE A 90 -9.72 4.05 9.81
C PHE A 90 -10.06 4.11 8.32
N SER A 91 -11.34 3.88 8.04
CA SER A 91 -11.93 4.02 6.72
C SER A 91 -12.99 5.11 6.78
N ALA A 92 -13.07 5.94 5.75
CA ALA A 92 -14.08 6.98 5.65
C ALA A 92 -14.53 7.15 4.20
N LYS A 93 -15.79 7.56 4.04
CA LYS A 93 -16.35 7.95 2.75
C LYS A 93 -16.88 9.37 2.85
N ILE A 94 -16.45 10.22 1.94
CA ILE A 94 -16.95 11.60 1.79
C ILE A 94 -17.39 11.73 0.34
N GLU A 95 -18.68 11.97 0.13
CA GLU A 95 -19.29 11.96 -1.20
C GLU A 95 -18.99 10.64 -1.92
N ASP A 96 -18.35 10.72 -3.09
CA ASP A 96 -17.98 9.57 -3.91
C ASP A 96 -16.53 9.12 -3.70
N ILE A 97 -15.82 9.69 -2.71
CA ILE A 97 -14.43 9.35 -2.43
C ILE A 97 -14.34 8.53 -1.15
N GLU A 98 -13.75 7.34 -1.29
CA GLU A 98 -13.43 6.43 -0.19
C GLU A 98 -11.93 6.52 0.13
N PHE A 99 -11.61 6.58 1.42
CA PHE A 99 -10.24 6.64 1.90
C PHE A 99 -10.03 5.63 3.01
N ASP A 100 -8.98 4.84 2.87
CA ASP A 100 -8.47 3.95 3.91
C ASP A 100 -7.10 4.45 4.35
N ILE A 101 -6.94 4.67 5.66
CA ILE A 101 -5.69 5.16 6.24
C ILE A 101 -5.24 4.19 7.32
N ALA A 102 -3.95 3.87 7.33
CA ALA A 102 -3.27 3.18 8.42
C ALA A 102 -1.92 3.86 8.67
N LEU A 103 -1.59 4.12 9.93
CA LEU A 103 -0.34 4.76 10.34
C LEU A 103 0.16 4.19 11.67
N MET A 104 1.47 4.22 11.86
CA MET A 104 2.14 3.71 13.05
C MET A 104 3.47 4.44 13.24
N TYR A 105 3.78 4.82 14.48
CA TYR A 105 5.10 5.36 14.84
C TYR A 105 6.00 4.25 15.39
N ASN A 106 7.26 4.29 15.00
CA ASN A 106 8.32 3.44 15.51
C ASN A 106 9.45 4.31 16.10
N ASP A 107 10.49 3.67 16.63
CA ASP A 107 11.63 4.34 17.27
C ASP A 107 12.69 4.86 16.28
N SER A 108 12.36 4.94 14.99
CA SER A 108 13.28 5.43 13.94
C SER A 108 12.87 6.79 13.40
N TYR A 109 13.86 7.57 12.98
CA TYR A 109 13.68 8.87 12.32
C TYR A 109 13.35 8.76 10.82
N GLU A 110 13.18 7.55 10.29
CA GLU A 110 12.89 7.32 8.87
C GLU A 110 11.39 7.32 8.60
N GLU A 111 10.91 8.30 7.83
CA GLU A 111 9.57 8.26 7.30
C GLU A 111 9.43 7.19 6.21
N ARG A 112 8.38 6.35 6.33
CA ARG A 112 7.93 5.48 5.24
C ARG A 112 6.48 5.74 4.91
N LEU A 113 6.27 6.43 3.79
CA LEU A 113 4.93 6.69 3.27
C LEU A 113 4.69 5.90 1.97
N ALA A 114 3.54 5.25 1.89
CA ALA A 114 3.03 4.63 0.68
C ALA A 114 1.59 5.10 0.44
N SER A 115 1.35 5.70 -0.73
CA SER A 115 0.04 6.20 -1.14
C SER A 115 -0.46 5.45 -2.38
N PHE A 116 -1.78 5.27 -2.46
CA PHE A 116 -2.44 4.51 -3.52
C PHE A 116 -3.74 5.20 -3.96
N VAL A 117 -4.07 5.05 -5.24
CA VAL A 117 -5.36 5.44 -5.81
C VAL A 117 -5.86 4.28 -6.66
N ASN A 118 -7.06 3.78 -6.38
CA ASN A 118 -7.66 2.64 -7.10
C ASN A 118 -6.71 1.44 -7.22
N ASN A 119 -6.07 1.04 -6.11
CA ASN A 119 -5.07 -0.04 -6.03
C ASN A 119 -3.74 0.21 -6.78
N ILE A 120 -3.54 1.39 -7.36
CA ILE A 120 -2.30 1.77 -8.04
C ILE A 120 -1.45 2.62 -7.10
N ARG A 121 -0.17 2.25 -6.95
CA ARG A 121 0.79 3.00 -6.13
C ARG A 121 1.07 4.35 -6.78
N THR A 122 1.04 5.42 -6.00
CA THR A 122 1.40 6.78 -6.43
C THR A 122 2.78 7.15 -5.86
N PRO A 123 3.90 6.75 -6.52
CA PRO A 123 5.24 6.96 -5.96
C PRO A 123 5.62 8.44 -5.81
N ASN A 124 5.01 9.30 -6.62
CA ASN A 124 5.21 10.76 -6.56
C ASN A 124 4.14 11.46 -5.72
N GLY A 125 3.35 10.70 -4.95
CA GLY A 125 2.26 11.22 -4.12
C GLY A 125 1.13 11.86 -4.94
N GLY A 126 0.56 12.93 -4.40
CA GLY A 126 -0.54 13.66 -5.02
C GLY A 126 -1.34 14.48 -3.99
N THR A 127 -2.52 14.92 -4.40
CA THR A 127 -3.42 15.75 -3.57
C THR A 127 -3.91 15.02 -2.32
N HIS A 128 -4.17 13.72 -2.42
CA HIS A 128 -4.53 12.84 -1.31
C HIS A 128 -3.45 12.79 -0.23
N GLU A 129 -2.18 12.66 -0.64
CA GLU A 129 -1.05 12.63 0.29
C GLU A 129 -0.83 14.01 0.96
N ALA A 130 -0.84 15.08 0.16
CA ALA A 130 -0.72 16.44 0.70
C ALA A 130 -1.84 16.77 1.69
N GLY A 131 -3.08 16.34 1.39
CA GLY A 131 -4.23 16.48 2.27
C GLY A 131 -4.07 15.69 3.58
N PHE A 132 -3.62 14.44 3.50
CA PHE A 132 -3.33 13.61 4.68
C PHE A 132 -2.28 14.27 5.59
N ARG A 133 -1.15 14.70 5.03
CA ARG A 133 -0.06 15.35 5.78
C ARG A 133 -0.52 16.62 6.47
N ALA A 134 -1.24 17.49 5.76
CA ALA A 134 -1.77 18.73 6.31
C ALA A 134 -2.80 18.46 7.42
N GLY A 135 -3.69 17.48 7.21
CA GLY A 135 -4.70 17.06 8.18
C GLY A 135 -4.08 16.51 9.46
N LEU A 136 -3.12 15.59 9.34
CA LEU A 136 -2.43 14.98 10.48
C LEU A 136 -1.69 16.03 11.31
N THR A 137 -0.90 16.90 10.65
CA THR A 137 -0.17 17.99 11.30
C THR A 137 -1.12 18.91 12.08
N ARG A 138 -2.25 19.29 11.45
CA ARG A 138 -3.26 20.14 12.08
C ARG A 138 -3.90 19.47 13.31
N VAL A 139 -4.22 18.18 13.24
CA VAL A 139 -4.84 17.46 14.36
C VAL A 139 -3.88 17.35 15.54
N ILE A 140 -2.62 16.99 15.30
CA ILE A 140 -1.61 16.87 16.37
C ILE A 140 -1.32 18.23 17.00
N SER A 141 -1.13 19.29 16.19
CA SER A 141 -0.93 20.65 16.69
C SER A 141 -2.10 21.15 17.55
N ASN A 142 -3.33 20.91 17.10
CA ASN A 142 -4.54 21.25 17.86
C ASN A 142 -4.68 20.44 19.15
N TYR A 143 -4.25 19.18 19.15
CA TYR A 143 -4.26 18.35 20.35
C TYR A 143 -3.23 18.85 21.37
N ASN A 144 -2.00 19.15 20.92
CA ASN A 144 -0.92 19.64 21.79
C ASN A 144 -1.25 21.00 22.43
N SER A 145 -1.74 21.97 21.65
CA SER A 145 -2.15 23.28 22.19
C SER A 145 -3.22 23.20 23.29
N LYS A 146 -4.13 22.23 23.19
CA LYS A 146 -5.21 22.03 24.17
C LYS A 146 -4.75 21.24 25.39
N ASN A 147 -4.01 20.15 25.18
CA ASN A 147 -3.76 19.12 26.20
C ASN A 147 -2.29 19.03 26.67
N GLY A 148 -1.35 19.66 25.96
CA GLY A 148 0.08 19.60 26.28
C GLY A 148 0.42 20.28 27.61
N ALA A 149 1.60 19.98 28.14
CA ALA A 149 2.10 20.67 29.32
C ALA A 149 2.28 22.17 29.02
N ALA A 150 2.25 23.04 30.04
CA ALA A 150 2.39 24.49 29.84
C ALA A 150 3.64 24.89 29.03
N LYS A 151 4.72 24.10 29.11
CA LYS A 151 5.97 24.28 28.35
C LYS A 151 5.89 23.82 26.88
N GLU A 152 4.94 22.96 26.55
CA GLU A 152 4.77 22.34 25.24
C GLU A 152 3.71 23.05 24.39
N LYS A 153 2.79 23.78 25.03
CA LYS A 153 1.69 24.50 24.35
C LYS A 153 2.15 25.57 23.37
N ASP A 154 3.28 26.21 23.64
CA ASP A 154 3.85 27.26 22.78
C ASP A 154 4.83 26.71 21.73
N ILE A 155 5.07 25.39 21.72
CA ILE A 155 5.93 24.76 20.71
C ILE A 155 5.16 24.65 19.40
N LYS A 156 5.70 25.29 18.37
CA LYS A 156 5.15 25.19 17.01
C LYS A 156 5.58 23.86 16.41
N ILE A 157 4.65 22.92 16.34
CA ILE A 157 4.81 21.62 15.67
C ILE A 157 4.71 21.84 14.15
N SER A 158 5.77 21.50 13.42
CA SER A 158 5.81 21.46 11.96
C SER A 158 5.35 20.10 11.41
N GLY A 159 5.15 20.02 10.10
CA GLY A 159 4.88 18.73 9.45
C GLY A 159 6.08 17.78 9.48
N ASP A 160 7.30 18.33 9.56
CA ASP A 160 8.53 17.55 9.69
C ASP A 160 8.66 16.93 11.08
N ASP A 161 8.19 17.62 12.13
CA ASP A 161 8.17 17.07 13.49
C ASP A 161 7.11 15.96 13.65
N VAL A 162 6.08 15.96 12.81
CA VAL A 162 4.98 14.99 12.86
C VAL A 162 5.30 13.71 12.12
N LYS A 163 6.14 13.75 11.08
CA LYS A 163 6.51 12.57 10.30
C LYS A 163 7.65 11.78 10.94
N GLU A 164 8.38 12.40 11.87
CA GLU A 164 9.43 11.81 12.69
C GLU A 164 8.84 10.89 13.76
#